data_AF-A0AAV6FXH9-F1
#
_entry.id   AF-A0AAV6FXH9-F1
#
_cell.length_a   1.000
_cell.length_b   1.000
_cell.length_c   1.000
_cell.angle_alpha   90.00
_cell.angle_beta   90.00
_cell.angle_gamma   90.00
#
_symmetry.space_group_name_H-M   'P 1'
#
loop_
_entity.id
_entity.type
_entity.pdbx_description
1 polymer ?
#
loop_
_entity_poly.entity_id
_entity_poly.type
_entity_poly.pdbx_seq_one_letter_code
_entity_poly.pdbx_strand_id
1 'polypeptide(L)'
;MVDKWTKDEVGKWLQSLHLVDYKETFREQEIDGETLLGLTERMVEKLFPLMKSQVMFMKELNKLRNSQNSQSFPEQCEAGLLLEDHTPRSQ
;
A
#
# COMPACT_ATOMS: atom_id res chain seq x y z
N MET A 1 12.30 4.25 -2.70
CA MET A 1 11.44 4.84 -1.65
C MET A 1 10.35 5.59 -2.39
N VAL A 2 9.10 5.12 -2.26
CA VAL A 2 7.96 5.65 -3.03
C VAL A 2 7.61 7.06 -2.54
N ASP A 3 7.85 7.38 -1.27
CA ASP A 3 7.71 8.72 -0.69
C ASP A 3 8.59 9.78 -1.37
N LYS A 4 9.69 9.37 -2.01
CA LYS A 4 10.61 10.27 -2.74
C LYS A 4 10.32 10.36 -4.22
N TRP A 5 9.27 9.70 -4.71
CA TRP A 5 8.94 9.73 -6.12
C TRP A 5 8.56 11.14 -6.56
N THR A 6 9.17 11.57 -7.67
CA THR A 6 8.78 12.81 -8.33
C THR A 6 7.54 12.59 -9.19
N LYS A 7 6.89 13.67 -9.62
CA LYS A 7 5.74 13.63 -10.54
C LYS A 7 6.04 12.82 -11.82
N ASP A 8 7.30 12.82 -12.28
CA ASP A 8 7.73 12.02 -13.43
C ASP A 8 7.77 10.52 -13.12
N GLU A 9 8.27 10.13 -11.94
CA GLU A 9 8.27 8.74 -11.49
C GLU A 9 6.85 8.21 -11.27
N VAL A 10 5.97 9.01 -10.66
CA VAL A 10 4.54 8.71 -10.56
C VAL A 10 3.94 8.51 -11.95
N GLY A 11 4.30 9.36 -12.92
CA GLY A 11 3.87 9.23 -14.31
C GLY A 11 4.38 7.98 -15.02
N LYS A 12 5.62 7.54 -14.73
CA LYS A 12 6.18 6.27 -15.23
C LYS A 12 5.45 5.07 -14.64
N TRP A 13 5.12 5.12 -13.35
CA TRP A 13 4.33 4.08 -12.70
C TRP A 13 2.92 3.98 -13.29
N LEU A 14 2.23 5.10 -13.48
CA LEU A 14 0.93 5.15 -14.17
C LEU A 14 1.00 4.56 -15.59
N GLN A 15 2.07 4.85 -16.33
CA GLN A 15 2.29 4.24 -17.65
C GLN A 15 2.40 2.72 -17.58
N SER A 16 3.10 2.19 -16.57
CA SER A 16 3.22 0.75 -16.35
C SER A 16 1.89 0.08 -15.96
N LEU A 17 0.94 0.85 -15.43
CA LEU A 17 -0.43 0.40 -15.13
C LEU A 17 -1.40 0.56 -16.31
N HIS A 18 -0.91 0.99 -17.49
CA HIS A 18 -1.76 1.38 -18.62
C HIS A 18 -2.75 2.51 -18.29
N LEU A 19 -2.39 3.37 -17.33
CA LEU A 19 -3.15 4.56 -16.91
C LEU A 19 -2.48 5.84 -17.40
N VAL A 20 -1.81 5.80 -18.56
CA VAL A 20 -1.06 6.93 -19.11
C VAL A 20 -1.95 8.14 -19.40
N ASP A 21 -3.21 7.93 -19.74
CA ASP A 21 -4.21 8.99 -19.97
C ASP A 21 -4.43 9.87 -18.72
N TYR A 22 -4.20 9.31 -17.52
CA TYR A 22 -4.35 10.02 -16.25
C TYR A 22 -3.07 10.73 -15.81
N LYS A 23 -1.96 10.59 -16.55
CA LYS A 23 -0.69 11.23 -16.22
C LYS A 23 -0.80 12.76 -16.19
N GLU A 24 -1.60 13.32 -17.11
CA GLU A 24 -1.83 14.77 -17.15
C GLU A 24 -2.61 15.24 -15.92
N THR A 25 -3.71 14.56 -15.58
CA THR A 25 -4.50 14.85 -14.38
C THR A 25 -3.66 14.76 -13.09
N PHE A 26 -2.83 13.73 -12.95
CA PHE A 26 -1.95 13.59 -11.79
C PHE A 26 -0.89 14.70 -11.73
N ARG A 27 -0.40 15.16 -12.88
CA ARG A 27 0.55 16.28 -12.96
C ARG A 27 -0.10 17.61 -12.60
N GLU A 28 -1.33 17.86 -13.05
CA GLU A 28 -2.12 19.05 -12.72
C GLU A 28 -2.50 19.11 -11.25
N GLN A 29 -2.83 17.96 -10.65
CA GLN A 29 -3.12 17.83 -9.22
C GLN A 29 -1.86 17.78 -8.35
N GLU A 30 -0.68 17.94 -8.96
CA GLU A 30 0.63 17.91 -8.31
C GLU A 30 0.88 16.66 -7.45
N ILE A 31 0.39 15.50 -7.89
CA ILE A 31 0.53 14.24 -7.14
C ILE A 31 1.97 13.71 -7.26
N ASP A 32 2.74 13.92 -6.20
CA ASP A 32 4.07 13.34 -5.97
C ASP A 32 3.98 12.03 -5.17
N GLY A 33 5.12 11.40 -4.87
CA GLY A 33 5.20 10.13 -4.15
C GLY A 33 4.58 10.11 -2.75
N GLU A 34 4.72 11.20 -1.99
CA GLU A 34 4.12 11.34 -0.66
C GLU A 34 2.61 11.45 -0.78
N THR A 35 2.14 12.36 -1.64
CA THR A 35 0.71 12.55 -1.92
C THR A 35 0.08 11.28 -2.47
N LEU A 36 0.78 10.55 -3.35
CA LEU A 36 0.34 9.28 -3.93
C LEU A 36 0.04 8.25 -2.84
N LEU A 37 0.97 8.05 -1.90
CA LEU A 37 0.80 7.11 -0.79
C LEU A 37 -0.35 7.49 0.15
N GLY A 38 -0.61 8.79 0.28
CA GLY A 38 -1.70 9.37 1.07
C GLY A 38 -3.08 9.36 0.39
N LEU A 39 -3.19 8.94 -0.87
CA LEU A 39 -4.48 8.90 -1.56
C LEU A 39 -5.46 7.93 -0.86
N THR A 40 -6.65 8.46 -0.59
CA THR A 40 -7.78 7.69 -0.04
C THR A 40 -8.73 7.26 -1.16
N GLU A 41 -9.57 6.26 -0.87
CA GLU A 41 -10.58 5.77 -1.82
C GLU A 41 -11.43 6.91 -2.40
N ARG A 42 -11.90 7.82 -1.55
CA ARG A 42 -12.67 9.01 -1.98
C ARG A 42 -11.93 9.94 -2.94
N MET A 43 -10.60 10.01 -2.84
CA MET A 43 -9.80 10.82 -3.75
C MET A 43 -9.62 10.08 -5.08
N VAL A 44 -9.41 8.77 -5.03
CA VAL A 44 -9.34 7.92 -6.23
C VAL A 44 -10.66 7.93 -7.01
N GLU A 45 -11.81 7.92 -6.32
CA GLU A 45 -13.13 8.07 -6.93
C GLU A 45 -13.28 9.39 -7.71
N LYS A 46 -12.62 10.46 -7.26
CA LYS A 46 -12.61 11.76 -7.97
C LYS A 46 -11.65 11.81 -9.15
N LEU A 47 -10.54 11.08 -9.07
CA LEU A 47 -9.51 11.04 -10.12
C LEU A 47 -9.91 10.14 -11.29
N PHE A 48 -10.62 9.05 -11.01
CA PHE A 48 -11.00 8.05 -12.01
C PHE A 48 -12.52 7.96 -12.13
N PRO A 49 -13.11 8.28 -13.29
CA PRO A 49 -14.56 8.15 -13.48
C PRO A 49 -15.02 6.68 -13.60
N LEU A 50 -14.09 5.77 -13.91
CA LEU A 50 -14.37 4.36 -14.13
C LEU A 50 -14.05 3.52 -12.89
N MET A 51 -15.05 2.83 -12.35
CA MET A 51 -14.91 1.89 -11.22
C MET A 51 -13.82 0.84 -11.41
N LYS A 52 -13.69 0.28 -12.63
CA LYS A 52 -12.64 -0.71 -12.94
C LYS A 52 -11.23 -0.13 -12.74
N SER A 53 -11.02 1.10 -13.18
CA SER A 53 -9.73 1.81 -13.04
C SER A 53 -9.46 2.17 -11.59
N GLN A 54 -10.48 2.59 -10.84
CA GLN A 54 -10.37 2.85 -9.40
C GLN A 54 -9.90 1.61 -8.64
N VAL A 55 -10.55 0.45 -8.85
CA VAL A 55 -10.20 -0.80 -8.18
C VAL A 55 -8.79 -1.27 -8.55
N MET A 56 -8.43 -1.18 -9.84
CA MET A 56 -7.08 -1.54 -10.30
C MET A 56 -6.02 -0.63 -9.69
N PHE A 57 -6.22 0.69 -9.75
CA PHE A 57 -5.31 1.68 -9.19
C PHE A 57 -5.13 1.47 -7.68
N MET A 58 -6.24 1.31 -6.94
CA MET A 58 -6.20 1.15 -5.50
C MET A 58 -5.49 -0.15 -5.08
N LYS A 59 -5.64 -1.23 -5.85
CA LYS A 59 -4.89 -2.47 -5.65
C LYS A 59 -3.39 -2.26 -5.81
N GLU A 60 -2.97 -1.56 -6.86
CA GLU A 60 -1.55 -1.29 -7.13
C GLU A 60 -0.96 -0.30 -6.12
N LEU A 61 -1.74 0.69 -5.67
CA LEU A 61 -1.33 1.62 -4.62
C LEU A 61 -1.09 0.90 -3.28
N ASN A 62 -1.98 -0.02 -2.91
CA ASN A 62 -1.80 -0.82 -1.70
C ASN A 62 -0.57 -1.73 -1.79
N LYS A 63 -0.24 -2.26 -2.98
CA LYS A 63 1.01 -3.00 -3.19
C LYS A 63 2.23 -2.11 -2.99
N LEU A 64 2.23 -0.90 -3.54
CA LEU A 64 3.32 0.06 -3.33
C LEU A 64 3.52 0.35 -1.84
N ARG A 65 2.43 0.61 -1.11
CA ARG A 65 2.46 0.85 0.34
C ARG A 65 3.01 -0.34 1.11
N ASN A 66 2.56 -1.54 0.80
CA ASN A 66 3.05 -2.75 1.45
C ASN A 66 4.53 -3.04 1.12
N SER A 67 4.97 -2.73 -0.10
CA SER A 67 6.36 -2.87 -0.51
C SER A 67 7.30 -1.83 0.11
N GLN A 68 6.77 -0.69 0.57
CA GLN A 68 7.51 0.25 1.44
C GLN A 68 7.55 -0.22 2.88
N ASN A 69 6.53 -0.96 3.33
CA ASN A 69 6.41 -1.46 4.69
C ASN A 69 7.02 -2.86 4.89
N SER A 70 8.00 -3.28 4.07
CA SER A 70 8.76 -4.52 4.27
C SER A 70 9.72 -4.48 5.48
N GLN A 71 9.29 -3.88 6.57
CA GLN A 71 9.78 -4.17 7.91
C GLN A 71 8.60 -4.16 8.88
N SER A 72 7.86 -5.28 8.93
CA SER A 72 7.39 -5.99 10.13
C SER A 72 6.11 -6.78 9.83
N PHE A 73 6.28 -8.03 9.44
CA PHE A 73 5.42 -9.11 9.95
C PHE A 73 6.35 -10.04 10.73
N PRO A 74 6.24 -10.18 12.06
CA PRO A 74 6.46 -11.48 12.64
C PRO A 74 5.22 -12.31 12.29
N GLU A 75 5.37 -13.07 11.22
CA GLU A 75 5.04 -14.50 11.16
C GLU A 75 4.33 -15.02 12.42
N GLN A 76 3.03 -15.28 12.31
CA GLN A 76 2.35 -16.12 13.29
C GLN A 76 2.85 -17.56 13.08
N CYS A 77 3.95 -17.90 13.73
CA CYS A 77 4.40 -19.27 13.96
C CYS A 77 5.00 -19.37 15.36
N GLU A 78 4.17 -19.67 16.36
CA GLU A 78 4.63 -20.51 17.46
C GLU A 78 3.45 -21.36 17.95
N ALA A 79 3.32 -22.53 17.34
CA ALA A 79 2.65 -23.65 17.97
C ALA A 79 3.64 -24.30 18.95
N GLY A 80 3.29 -24.30 20.24
CA GLY A 80 3.75 -25.30 21.20
C GLY A 80 4.97 -24.95 22.05
N LEU A 81 4.71 -24.59 23.31
CA LEU A 81 5.53 -25.09 24.42
C LEU A 81 4.64 -25.38 25.64
N LEU A 82 4.31 -26.67 25.77
CA LEU A 82 4.39 -27.48 26.98
C LEU A 82 4.58 -26.71 28.32
N LEU A 83 3.59 -26.78 29.20
CA LEU A 83 3.89 -26.89 30.63
C LEU A 83 3.12 -28.09 31.17
N GLU A 84 3.77 -29.24 31.09
CA GLU A 84 3.44 -30.40 31.90
C GLU A 84 3.75 -30.10 33.37
N ASP A 85 2.99 -30.80 34.21
CA ASP A 85 2.92 -30.83 35.67
C ASP A 85 4.21 -30.53 36.44
N HIS A 86 4.13 -29.60 37.40
CA HIS A 86 4.76 -29.89 38.69
C HIS A 86 4.04 -29.18 39.84
N THR A 87 3.27 -29.97 40.60
CA THR A 87 2.87 -29.65 41.97
C THR A 87 4.13 -29.45 42.84
N PRO A 88 4.14 -28.54 43.82
CA PRO A 88 4.31 -29.05 45.18
C PRO A 88 3.43 -28.36 46.24
N ARG A 89 2.74 -29.25 46.96
CA ARG A 89 2.21 -29.26 48.34
C ARG A 89 2.69 -28.17 49.34
N SER A 90 1.73 -27.86 50.24
CA SER A 90 1.81 -27.33 51.63
C SER A 90 1.72 -25.81 51.87
N GLN A 91 0.62 -25.35 52.48
CA GLN A 91 0.36 -25.42 53.93
C GLN A 91 -1.12 -25.61 54.23
#